data_AF-A0ABD6D7Q5-F1
#
_entry.id   AF-A0ABD6D7Q5-F1
#
_cell.length_a   1.000
_cell.length_b   1.000
_cell.length_c   1.000
_cell.angle_alpha   90.00
_cell.angle_beta   90.00
_cell.angle_gamma   90.00
#
_symmetry.space_group_name_H-M   'P 1'
#
loop_
_entity.id
_entity.type
_entity.pdbx_description
1 polymer ?
#
loop_
_entity_poly.entity_id
_entity_poly.type
_entity_poly.pdbx_seq_one_letter_code
_entity_poly.pdbx_strand_id
1 'polypeptide(L)'
;MTRESTATASDERGDGVSDTDTDSLCVAYRHDVHKLFGRNHGSGVEEFAGVPVNEQVPLGADADAALLSRPAGDPEQTVANHASPHRLSLVTGSTPDEADGLGVGDAVAAFEQLVVSSNAERLHAQWVTSSVAAVFNESVFYPYTSLKFHTLLVAALLDNYRAGYDFDDLSLVATPGSPAANNGRGVEAAVGSDCVCPHRTVCWTPALALHVTGDPGDRPATRLGGFPARSFSDVWGRLPEHPVEVDSSRAARVLDAQLRRIRSWSTALQFIEDVTRGFGAVSEWGDLDA
;
A
#
# COMPACT_ATOMS: atom_id res chain seq x y z
N MET A 1 21.90 62.99 12.89
CA MET A 1 22.98 62.43 13.72
C MET A 1 22.34 61.42 14.67
N THR A 2 22.34 60.14 14.26
CA THR A 2 23.14 59.02 14.85
C THR A 2 22.42 58.40 16.07
N ARG A 3 21.82 57.20 15.93
CA ARG A 3 22.34 55.84 16.29
C ARG A 3 22.51 55.69 17.82
N GLU A 4 22.06 54.66 18.55
CA GLU A 4 21.98 53.18 18.39
C GLU A 4 20.89 52.64 19.34
N SER A 5 20.09 51.60 19.02
CA SER A 5 20.40 50.17 18.91
C SER A 5 20.60 49.45 20.25
N THR A 6 19.61 48.62 20.64
CA THR A 6 19.85 47.23 21.06
C THR A 6 18.56 46.43 20.89
N ALA A 7 18.62 45.51 19.93
CA ALA A 7 17.64 44.48 19.67
C ALA A 7 17.80 43.34 20.70
N THR A 8 16.69 42.80 21.16
CA THR A 8 16.60 41.42 21.66
C THR A 8 15.59 40.71 20.77
N ALA A 9 16.10 40.00 19.77
CA ALA A 9 15.37 39.02 19.00
C ALA A 9 15.35 37.72 19.81
N SER A 10 14.17 37.35 20.33
CA SER A 10 13.87 35.97 20.67
C SER A 10 13.26 35.32 19.44
N ASP A 11 14.03 34.37 18.92
CA ASP A 11 13.79 33.52 17.78
C ASP A 11 12.68 32.53 18.12
N GLU A 12 11.45 32.78 17.67
CA GLU A 12 10.39 31.77 17.61
C GLU A 12 10.19 31.37 16.15
N ARG A 13 11.11 30.54 15.66
CA ARG A 13 10.81 29.65 14.53
C ARG A 13 9.86 28.57 15.02
N GLY A 14 8.57 28.90 15.01
CA GLY A 14 7.53 27.89 14.97
C GLY A 14 7.65 27.16 13.63
N ASP A 15 8.21 25.96 13.67
CA ASP A 15 8.12 24.99 12.57
C ASP A 15 6.68 24.48 12.55
N GLY A 16 5.79 25.32 12.02
CA GLY A 16 4.40 24.98 11.75
C GLY A 16 4.34 24.22 10.44
N VAL A 17 4.57 22.92 10.47
CA VAL A 17 3.98 22.02 9.48
C VAL A 17 2.49 22.27 9.55
N SER A 18 1.93 22.91 8.51
CA SER A 18 0.54 23.34 8.53
C SER A 18 -0.36 22.12 8.63
N ASP A 19 -1.28 22.12 9.60
CA ASP A 19 -2.33 21.10 9.81
C ASP A 19 -3.10 20.77 8.51
N THR A 20 -3.15 21.73 7.57
CA THR A 20 -3.73 21.59 6.23
C THR A 20 -3.01 20.61 5.29
N ASP A 21 -1.72 20.32 5.50
CA ASP A 21 -0.93 19.44 4.62
C ASP A 21 -1.09 17.96 5.02
N THR A 22 -1.21 17.69 6.33
CA THR A 22 -1.53 16.36 6.89
C THR A 22 -2.98 15.97 6.61
N ASP A 23 -3.93 16.89 6.76
CA ASP A 23 -5.33 16.69 6.33
C ASP A 23 -5.40 16.30 4.84
N SER A 24 -4.46 16.82 4.05
CA SER A 24 -4.40 16.55 2.62
C SER A 24 -3.90 15.14 2.28
N LEU A 25 -3.15 14.44 3.13
CA LEU A 25 -2.77 13.02 2.88
C LEU A 25 -3.86 12.04 3.32
N CYS A 26 -4.69 12.41 4.30
CA CYS A 26 -5.86 11.63 4.71
C CYS A 26 -6.79 11.32 3.52
N VAL A 27 -6.90 12.24 2.55
CA VAL A 27 -7.71 12.06 1.34
C VAL A 27 -7.35 10.78 0.57
N ALA A 28 -6.05 10.44 0.48
CA ALA A 28 -5.61 9.23 -0.23
C ALA A 28 -6.14 7.96 0.43
N TYR A 29 -6.20 7.93 1.76
CA TYR A 29 -6.72 6.78 2.51
C TYR A 29 -8.25 6.69 2.52
N ARG A 30 -8.94 7.77 2.12
CA ARG A 30 -10.40 7.89 2.18
C ARG A 30 -11.09 7.92 0.81
N HIS A 31 -10.36 8.06 -0.29
CA HIS A 31 -10.92 8.29 -1.64
C HIS A 31 -11.73 7.12 -2.21
N ASP A 32 -11.51 5.89 -1.74
CA ASP A 32 -12.09 4.68 -2.32
C ASP A 32 -12.91 3.85 -1.32
N VAL A 33 -13.34 4.48 -0.22
CA VAL A 33 -14.10 3.82 0.85
C VAL A 33 -15.41 3.20 0.35
N HIS A 34 -16.03 3.77 -0.68
CA HIS A 34 -17.24 3.19 -1.29
C HIS A 34 -17.04 1.74 -1.79
N LYS A 35 -15.81 1.33 -2.13
CA LYS A 35 -15.48 -0.04 -2.55
C LYS A 35 -15.59 -1.06 -1.41
N LEU A 36 -15.33 -0.66 -0.17
CA LEU A 36 -15.52 -1.50 1.02
C LEU A 36 -17.00 -1.88 1.22
N PHE A 37 -17.91 -1.07 0.69
CA PHE A 37 -19.36 -1.32 0.73
C PHE A 37 -19.90 -1.98 -0.54
N GLY A 38 -19.04 -2.39 -1.46
CA GLY A 38 -19.44 -2.95 -2.76
C GLY A 38 -20.24 -1.98 -3.62
N ARG A 39 -20.06 -0.67 -3.43
CA ARG A 39 -20.74 0.38 -4.21
C ARG A 39 -19.85 0.84 -5.36
N ASN A 40 -20.45 1.48 -6.35
CA ASN A 40 -19.71 2.09 -7.48
C ASN A 40 -19.25 3.51 -7.11
N HIS A 41 -18.23 4.03 -7.81
CA HIS A 41 -17.64 5.37 -7.60
C HIS A 41 -18.67 6.53 -7.60
N GLY A 42 -19.83 6.38 -8.25
CA GLY A 42 -20.89 7.41 -8.31
C GLY A 42 -22.03 7.27 -7.30
N SER A 43 -21.97 6.26 -6.41
CA SER A 43 -22.98 6.01 -5.36
C SER A 43 -22.38 5.91 -3.95
N GLY A 44 -21.13 6.39 -3.82
CA GLY A 44 -20.45 6.54 -2.54
C GLY A 44 -21.18 7.55 -1.65
N VAL A 45 -21.12 7.33 -0.34
CA VAL A 45 -21.47 8.36 0.63
C VAL A 45 -20.38 9.43 0.63
N GLU A 46 -20.76 10.70 0.85
CA GLU A 46 -19.79 11.80 0.98
C GLU A 46 -19.11 11.78 2.36
N GLU A 47 -19.78 11.19 3.36
CA GLU A 47 -19.27 11.05 4.72
C GLU A 47 -19.45 9.61 5.22
N PHE A 48 -18.48 9.14 5.99
CA PHE A 48 -18.56 7.87 6.72
C PHE A 48 -17.88 8.04 8.09
N ALA A 49 -18.51 7.54 9.16
CA ALA A 49 -18.02 7.71 10.54
C ALA A 49 -17.79 9.19 10.95
N GLY A 50 -18.52 10.13 10.35
CA GLY A 50 -18.36 11.57 10.61
C GLY A 50 -17.12 12.20 9.95
N VAL A 51 -16.45 11.52 9.02
CA VAL A 51 -15.36 12.08 8.22
C VAL A 51 -15.71 12.10 6.74
N PRO A 52 -15.25 13.12 5.97
CA PRO A 52 -15.35 13.14 4.52
C PRO A 52 -14.64 11.94 3.89
N VAL A 53 -15.27 11.32 2.90
CA VAL A 53 -14.73 10.18 2.14
C VAL A 53 -15.08 10.29 0.66
N ASN A 54 -14.35 9.54 -0.17
CA ASN A 54 -14.52 9.51 -1.63
C ASN A 54 -14.24 10.85 -2.33
N GLU A 55 -13.47 11.72 -1.69
CA GLU A 55 -12.97 12.95 -2.29
C GLU A 55 -11.90 12.65 -3.36
N GLN A 56 -11.80 13.52 -4.36
CA GLN A 56 -10.82 13.39 -5.42
C GLN A 56 -9.40 13.56 -4.88
N VAL A 57 -8.53 12.61 -5.21
CA VAL A 57 -7.12 12.69 -4.83
C VAL A 57 -6.37 13.69 -5.74
N PRO A 58 -5.63 14.67 -5.18
CA PRO A 58 -4.87 15.64 -5.96
C PRO A 58 -3.73 15.03 -6.80
N LEU A 59 -3.15 15.87 -7.68
CA LEU A 59 -1.92 15.61 -8.44
C LEU A 59 -1.97 14.36 -9.34
N GLY A 60 -3.15 13.85 -9.65
CA GLY A 60 -3.31 12.67 -10.52
C GLY A 60 -2.89 11.35 -9.87
N ALA A 61 -2.58 11.33 -8.57
CA ALA A 61 -2.02 10.15 -7.90
C ALA A 61 -2.92 8.90 -7.97
N ASP A 62 -4.25 9.06 -7.91
CA ASP A 62 -5.21 7.96 -8.10
C ASP A 62 -5.16 7.38 -9.52
N ALA A 63 -5.17 8.23 -10.54
CA ALA A 63 -5.10 7.81 -11.93
C ALA A 63 -3.77 7.07 -12.24
N ASP A 64 -2.65 7.58 -11.73
CA ASP A 64 -1.35 6.97 -11.92
C ASP A 64 -1.25 5.62 -11.18
N ALA A 65 -1.74 5.53 -9.94
CA ALA A 65 -1.77 4.27 -9.20
C ALA A 65 -2.64 3.21 -9.90
N ALA A 66 -3.77 3.62 -10.48
CA ALA A 66 -4.59 2.73 -11.30
C ALA A 66 -3.80 2.17 -12.50
N LEU A 67 -3.00 2.99 -13.20
CA LEU A 67 -2.16 2.55 -14.32
C LEU A 67 -1.05 1.57 -13.92
N LEU A 68 -0.61 1.57 -12.65
CA LEU A 68 0.29 0.56 -12.10
C LEU A 68 -0.37 -0.82 -12.00
N SER A 69 -1.69 -0.88 -11.83
CA SER A 69 -2.41 -2.12 -11.49
C SER A 69 -3.30 -2.66 -12.61
N ARG A 70 -3.83 -1.78 -13.46
CA ARG A 70 -4.73 -2.11 -14.57
C ARG A 70 -4.33 -1.42 -15.88
N PRO A 71 -4.67 -2.00 -17.06
CA PRO A 71 -4.46 -1.33 -18.34
C PRO A 71 -5.29 -0.04 -18.44
N ALA A 72 -4.81 0.91 -19.24
CA ALA A 72 -5.59 2.07 -19.65
C ALA A 72 -6.75 1.67 -20.57
N GLY A 73 -7.81 2.47 -20.59
CA GLY A 73 -8.98 2.28 -21.45
C GLY A 73 -10.14 1.58 -20.74
N ASP A 74 -11.12 1.13 -21.53
CA ASP A 74 -12.30 0.44 -21.01
C ASP A 74 -11.91 -0.93 -20.44
N PRO A 75 -12.31 -1.24 -19.20
CA PRO A 75 -11.90 -2.47 -18.56
C PRO A 75 -12.63 -3.68 -19.17
N GLU A 76 -11.86 -4.69 -19.57
CA GLU A 76 -12.37 -6.00 -19.94
C GLU A 76 -12.35 -6.92 -18.72
N GLN A 77 -13.45 -7.66 -18.48
CA GLN A 77 -13.52 -8.59 -17.36
C GLN A 77 -12.49 -9.71 -17.53
N THR A 78 -11.56 -9.81 -16.59
CA THR A 78 -10.45 -10.78 -16.68
C THR A 78 -10.80 -12.19 -16.20
N VAL A 79 -11.87 -12.33 -15.41
CA VAL A 79 -12.39 -13.62 -14.94
C VAL A 79 -13.90 -13.66 -15.16
N ALA A 80 -14.36 -14.55 -16.05
CA ALA A 80 -15.78 -14.71 -16.35
C ALA A 80 -16.59 -15.00 -15.08
N ASN A 81 -17.77 -14.37 -14.96
CA ASN A 81 -18.72 -14.55 -13.86
C ASN A 81 -18.24 -14.10 -12.48
N HIS A 82 -17.06 -13.49 -12.36
CA HIS A 82 -16.63 -12.87 -11.11
C HIS A 82 -17.13 -11.42 -11.06
N ALA A 83 -18.26 -11.19 -10.37
CA ALA A 83 -18.87 -9.87 -10.16
C ALA A 83 -18.83 -9.42 -8.68
N SER A 84 -18.03 -10.10 -7.84
CA SER A 84 -17.89 -9.79 -6.42
C SER A 84 -16.91 -8.62 -6.19
N PRO A 85 -17.14 -7.76 -5.19
CA PRO A 85 -16.16 -6.78 -4.72
C PRO A 85 -15.01 -7.43 -3.95
N HIS A 86 -15.14 -8.69 -3.53
CA HIS A 86 -14.03 -9.42 -2.93
C HIS A 86 -13.02 -9.84 -3.99
N ARG A 87 -11.74 -9.82 -3.66
CA ARG A 87 -10.67 -10.25 -4.56
C ARG A 87 -10.57 -11.77 -4.61
N LEU A 88 -9.88 -12.28 -5.62
CA LEU A 88 -9.36 -13.64 -5.67
C LEU A 88 -7.88 -13.65 -5.26
N SER A 89 -7.46 -14.67 -4.52
CA SER A 89 -6.05 -14.93 -4.25
C SER A 89 -5.40 -15.65 -5.43
N LEU A 90 -4.19 -15.24 -5.81
CA LEU A 90 -3.36 -16.01 -6.74
C LEU A 90 -2.79 -17.30 -6.12
N VAL A 91 -2.79 -17.41 -4.78
CA VAL A 91 -2.29 -18.58 -4.06
C VAL A 91 -3.35 -19.69 -4.04
N THR A 92 -4.61 -19.33 -3.72
CA THR A 92 -5.69 -20.32 -3.56
C THR A 92 -6.67 -20.36 -4.73
N GLY A 93 -6.66 -19.35 -5.61
CA GLY A 93 -7.66 -19.18 -6.68
C GLY A 93 -9.06 -18.82 -6.18
N SER A 94 -9.23 -18.58 -4.87
CA SER A 94 -10.52 -18.34 -4.21
C SER A 94 -10.53 -16.99 -3.50
N THR A 95 -11.73 -16.55 -3.12
CA THR A 95 -11.89 -15.43 -2.19
C THR A 95 -11.21 -15.76 -0.85
N PRO A 96 -10.48 -14.84 -0.22
CA PRO A 96 -9.89 -15.07 1.10
C PRO A 96 -10.96 -15.43 2.15
N ASP A 97 -10.66 -16.36 3.06
CA ASP A 97 -11.57 -16.81 4.12
C ASP A 97 -12.00 -15.67 5.05
N GLU A 98 -11.17 -14.63 5.19
CA GLU A 98 -11.50 -13.41 5.94
C GLU A 98 -12.73 -12.67 5.39
N ALA A 99 -13.10 -12.92 4.13
CA ALA A 99 -14.34 -12.40 3.54
C ALA A 99 -15.60 -13.04 4.16
N ASP A 100 -15.51 -14.31 4.56
CA ASP A 100 -16.65 -15.09 5.08
C ASP A 100 -16.74 -15.03 6.61
N GLY A 101 -15.62 -14.71 7.29
CA GLY A 101 -15.52 -14.70 8.75
C GLY A 101 -15.93 -13.41 9.46
N LEU A 102 -16.09 -12.30 8.74
CA LEU A 102 -16.43 -11.00 9.33
C LEU A 102 -17.96 -10.82 9.42
N GLY A 103 -18.48 -10.77 10.64
CA GLY A 103 -19.85 -10.31 10.86
C GLY A 103 -20.03 -8.87 10.34
N VAL A 104 -21.22 -8.52 9.87
CA VAL A 104 -21.50 -7.19 9.29
C VAL A 104 -21.12 -6.05 10.24
N GLY A 105 -21.36 -6.20 11.55
CA GLY A 105 -20.98 -5.21 12.56
C GLY A 105 -19.46 -5.06 12.73
N ASP A 106 -18.74 -6.18 12.72
CA ASP A 106 -17.27 -6.19 12.85
C ASP A 106 -16.61 -5.59 11.60
N ALA A 107 -17.18 -5.84 10.42
CA ALA A 107 -16.73 -5.23 9.17
C ALA A 107 -16.90 -3.70 9.19
N VAL A 108 -18.04 -3.19 9.65
CA VAL A 108 -18.26 -1.73 9.77
C VAL A 108 -17.26 -1.11 10.72
N ALA A 109 -17.08 -1.67 11.93
CA ALA A 109 -16.10 -1.16 12.88
C ALA A 109 -14.66 -1.19 12.33
N ALA A 110 -14.30 -2.22 11.56
CA ALA A 110 -13.00 -2.29 10.89
C ALA A 110 -12.85 -1.22 9.79
N PHE A 111 -13.92 -0.95 9.02
CA PHE A 111 -13.91 0.14 8.04
C PHE A 111 -13.79 1.51 8.71
N GLU A 112 -14.48 1.74 9.83
CA GLU A 112 -14.37 2.98 10.60
C GLU A 112 -12.92 3.22 11.04
N GLN A 113 -12.25 2.17 11.52
CA GLN A 113 -10.83 2.26 11.90
C GLN A 113 -9.94 2.67 10.73
N LEU A 114 -10.25 2.31 9.48
CA LEU A 114 -9.46 2.67 8.30
C LEU A 114 -9.57 4.14 7.89
N VAL A 115 -10.50 4.91 8.47
CA VAL A 115 -10.80 6.28 7.99
C VAL A 115 -10.81 7.35 9.09
N VAL A 116 -11.18 7.00 10.32
CA VAL A 116 -11.58 7.99 11.35
C VAL A 116 -10.41 8.81 11.90
N SER A 117 -9.18 8.29 11.85
CA SER A 117 -8.00 9.03 12.31
C SER A 117 -7.76 10.26 11.45
N SER A 118 -7.53 11.43 12.07
CA SER A 118 -7.02 12.63 11.39
C SER A 118 -5.50 12.63 11.22
N ASN A 119 -4.80 11.74 11.91
CA ASN A 119 -3.36 11.52 11.70
C ASN A 119 -3.17 10.60 10.49
N ALA A 120 -2.60 11.15 9.41
CA ALA A 120 -2.35 10.43 8.17
C ALA A 120 -1.33 9.29 8.33
N GLU A 121 -0.30 9.42 9.17
CA GLU A 121 0.66 8.35 9.44
C GLU A 121 -0.02 7.17 10.15
N ARG A 122 -0.97 7.46 11.04
CA ARG A 122 -1.78 6.42 11.67
C ARG A 122 -2.72 5.74 10.67
N LEU A 123 -3.32 6.50 9.75
CA LEU A 123 -4.10 5.91 8.64
C LEU A 123 -3.22 5.01 7.78
N HIS A 124 -2.00 5.46 7.45
CA HIS A 124 -1.03 4.65 6.71
C HIS A 124 -0.76 3.32 7.40
N ALA A 125 -0.44 3.35 8.70
CA ALA A 125 -0.22 2.16 9.51
C ALA A 125 -1.45 1.24 9.56
N GLN A 126 -2.66 1.80 9.67
CA GLN A 126 -3.92 1.05 9.62
C GLN A 126 -4.10 0.34 8.28
N TRP A 127 -3.87 1.03 7.16
CA TRP A 127 -3.96 0.46 5.82
C TRP A 127 -2.88 -0.59 5.57
N VAL A 128 -1.61 -0.33 5.92
CA VAL A 128 -0.50 -1.28 5.73
C VAL A 128 -0.71 -2.58 6.51
N THR A 129 -1.34 -2.52 7.69
CA THR A 129 -1.59 -3.70 8.52
C THR A 129 -2.96 -4.35 8.31
N SER A 130 -3.85 -3.73 7.55
CA SER A 130 -5.22 -4.21 7.35
C SER A 130 -5.26 -5.54 6.60
N SER A 131 -5.90 -6.56 7.20
CA SER A 131 -6.38 -7.74 6.49
C SER A 131 -7.73 -7.49 5.82
N VAL A 132 -8.57 -6.66 6.43
CA VAL A 132 -9.93 -6.34 5.96
C VAL A 132 -9.89 -5.64 4.59
N ALA A 133 -9.11 -4.56 4.45
CA ALA A 133 -8.98 -3.85 3.18
C ALA A 133 -8.34 -4.73 2.09
N ALA A 134 -7.52 -5.70 2.49
CA ALA A 134 -6.89 -6.64 1.56
C ALA A 134 -7.90 -7.61 0.95
N VAL A 135 -9.08 -7.83 1.54
CA VAL A 135 -10.11 -8.73 0.99
C VAL A 135 -10.79 -8.15 -0.25
N PHE A 136 -10.80 -6.83 -0.41
CA PHE A 136 -11.53 -6.18 -1.50
C PHE A 136 -10.64 -6.01 -2.72
N ASN A 137 -11.21 -6.19 -3.92
CA ASN A 137 -10.53 -5.83 -5.15
C ASN A 137 -10.57 -4.33 -5.39
N GLU A 138 -9.60 -3.82 -6.15
CA GLU A 138 -9.60 -2.43 -6.61
C GLU A 138 -10.74 -2.18 -7.62
N SER A 139 -11.02 -3.21 -8.43
CA SER A 139 -12.04 -3.20 -9.47
C SER A 139 -12.52 -4.63 -9.75
N VAL A 140 -13.83 -4.78 -9.90
CA VAL A 140 -14.48 -6.07 -10.20
C VAL A 140 -14.01 -6.68 -11.53
N PHE A 141 -13.49 -5.87 -12.45
CA PHE A 141 -12.92 -6.32 -13.72
C PHE A 141 -11.53 -6.97 -13.55
N TYR A 142 -10.84 -6.68 -12.44
CA TYR A 142 -9.50 -7.15 -12.13
C TYR A 142 -9.48 -7.79 -10.73
N PRO A 143 -10.10 -8.96 -10.54
CA PRO A 143 -10.36 -9.52 -9.22
C PRO A 143 -9.10 -9.95 -8.47
N TYR A 144 -7.93 -10.02 -9.12
CA TYR A 144 -6.65 -10.28 -8.44
C TYR A 144 -5.96 -9.01 -7.92
N THR A 145 -6.55 -7.84 -8.12
CA THR A 145 -6.09 -6.60 -7.49
C THR A 145 -6.62 -6.51 -6.06
N SER A 146 -6.05 -5.60 -5.29
CA SER A 146 -6.38 -5.35 -3.89
C SER A 146 -6.59 -3.86 -3.67
N LEU A 147 -7.71 -3.53 -3.03
CA LEU A 147 -8.05 -2.18 -2.61
C LEU A 147 -6.99 -1.60 -1.67
N LYS A 148 -6.52 -2.41 -0.71
CA LYS A 148 -5.43 -2.04 0.19
C LYS A 148 -4.21 -1.52 -0.58
N PHE A 149 -3.75 -2.29 -1.56
CA PHE A 149 -2.52 -1.95 -2.27
C PHE A 149 -2.72 -0.83 -3.29
N HIS A 150 -3.90 -0.68 -3.87
CA HIS A 150 -4.25 0.53 -4.62
C HIS A 150 -4.13 1.76 -3.73
N THR A 151 -4.83 1.79 -2.60
CA THR A 151 -4.82 2.93 -1.67
C THR A 151 -3.40 3.26 -1.17
N LEU A 152 -2.59 2.25 -0.86
CA LEU A 152 -1.20 2.46 -0.45
C LEU A 152 -0.32 3.04 -1.57
N LEU A 153 -0.52 2.60 -2.82
CA LEU A 153 0.17 3.17 -3.98
C LEU A 153 -0.27 4.63 -4.20
N VAL A 154 -1.56 4.93 -4.09
CA VAL A 154 -2.08 6.31 -4.20
C VAL A 154 -1.43 7.22 -3.17
N ALA A 155 -1.37 6.79 -1.91
CA ALA A 155 -0.73 7.57 -0.86
C ALA A 155 0.76 7.79 -1.11
N ALA A 156 1.48 6.75 -1.56
CA ALA A 156 2.90 6.86 -1.86
C ALA A 156 3.18 7.81 -3.04
N LEU A 157 2.36 7.77 -4.09
CA LEU A 157 2.47 8.70 -5.22
C LEU A 157 2.14 10.13 -4.79
N LEU A 158 1.02 10.35 -4.10
CA LEU A 158 0.60 11.67 -3.63
C LEU A 158 1.68 12.33 -2.76
N ASP A 159 2.22 11.59 -1.79
CA ASP A 159 3.28 12.07 -0.92
C ASP A 159 4.55 12.40 -1.72
N ASN A 160 4.85 11.69 -2.83
CA ASN A 160 6.08 11.90 -3.61
C ASN A 160 5.91 13.16 -4.48
N TYR A 161 4.75 13.30 -5.09
CA TYR A 161 4.39 14.43 -5.92
C TYR A 161 4.35 15.73 -5.10
N ARG A 162 3.88 15.67 -3.85
CA ARG A 162 3.97 16.82 -2.92
C ARG A 162 5.40 17.18 -2.52
N ALA A 163 6.28 16.19 -2.40
CA ALA A 163 7.70 16.40 -2.16
C ALA A 163 8.46 16.90 -3.43
N GLY A 164 7.75 17.08 -4.55
CA GLY A 164 8.31 17.65 -5.78
C GLY A 164 8.97 16.64 -6.72
N TYR A 165 8.77 15.34 -6.50
CA TYR A 165 9.23 14.29 -7.41
C TYR A 165 8.20 14.04 -8.50
N ASP A 166 8.65 13.87 -9.74
CA ASP A 166 7.82 13.35 -10.82
C ASP A 166 7.76 11.81 -10.76
N PHE A 167 6.86 11.17 -11.53
CA PHE A 167 6.78 9.70 -11.53
C PHE A 167 8.10 9.04 -11.95
N ASP A 168 8.78 9.62 -12.94
CA ASP A 168 10.03 9.08 -13.45
C ASP A 168 11.17 9.21 -12.45
N ASP A 169 10.98 9.99 -11.37
CA ASP A 169 11.85 10.09 -10.19
C ASP A 169 11.74 8.93 -9.20
N LEU A 170 10.68 8.15 -9.30
CA LEU A 170 10.37 7.19 -8.26
C LEU A 170 11.18 5.91 -8.41
N SER A 171 11.56 5.36 -7.26
CA SER A 171 12.25 4.08 -7.15
C SER A 171 11.48 3.15 -6.23
N LEU A 172 11.53 1.85 -6.55
CA LEU A 172 11.17 0.78 -5.63
C LEU A 172 12.40 0.49 -4.76
N VAL A 173 12.25 0.69 -3.45
CA VAL A 173 13.19 0.21 -2.45
C VAL A 173 12.66 -1.10 -1.89
N ALA A 174 13.50 -2.13 -1.85
CA ALA A 174 13.15 -3.42 -1.26
C ALA A 174 14.18 -3.80 -0.19
N THR A 175 13.73 -3.91 1.06
CA THR A 175 14.59 -4.29 2.19
C THR A 175 14.12 -5.60 2.80
N PRO A 176 15.05 -6.48 3.23
CA PRO A 176 14.70 -7.67 4.00
C PRO A 176 13.88 -7.31 5.24
N GLY A 177 12.94 -8.18 5.60
CA GLY A 177 12.14 -8.03 6.81
C GLY A 177 13.00 -8.30 8.05
N SER A 178 12.63 -7.68 9.18
CA SER A 178 13.30 -7.95 10.45
C SER A 178 12.58 -9.07 11.21
N PRO A 179 13.26 -10.18 11.58
CA PRO A 179 12.67 -11.23 12.43
C PRO A 179 12.21 -10.72 13.81
N ALA A 180 12.80 -9.62 14.30
CA ALA A 180 12.41 -8.97 15.55
C ALA A 180 11.05 -8.23 15.45
N ALA A 181 10.54 -7.99 14.23
CA ALA A 181 9.21 -7.43 13.99
C ALA A 181 8.05 -8.44 14.27
N ASN A 182 8.37 -9.65 14.73
CA ASN A 182 7.36 -10.63 15.14
C ASN A 182 6.70 -10.32 16.50
N ASN A 183 7.19 -9.31 17.24
CA ASN A 183 6.62 -8.90 18.54
C ASN A 183 5.35 -8.04 18.42
N GLY A 184 4.85 -7.82 17.19
CA GLY A 184 3.57 -7.19 16.90
C GLY A 184 3.49 -6.78 15.44
N ARG A 185 2.43 -7.17 14.72
CA ARG A 185 2.12 -6.68 13.36
C ARG A 185 0.83 -5.86 13.31
N GLY A 186 0.51 -5.22 14.43
CA GLY A 186 -0.59 -4.29 14.54
C GLY A 186 -0.16 -2.86 14.20
N VAL A 187 -1.15 -1.97 14.20
CA VAL A 187 -0.99 -0.53 13.92
C VAL A 187 0.13 0.09 14.74
N GLU A 188 0.18 -0.14 16.05
CA GLU A 188 1.20 0.46 16.93
C GLU A 188 2.62 0.00 16.60
N ALA A 189 2.78 -1.26 16.17
CA ALA A 189 4.07 -1.77 15.75
C ALA A 189 4.51 -1.17 14.41
N ALA A 190 3.57 -0.89 13.50
CA ALA A 190 3.87 -0.17 12.27
C ALA A 190 4.28 1.29 12.56
N VAL A 191 3.55 1.99 13.43
CA VAL A 191 3.86 3.38 13.83
C VAL A 191 5.24 3.49 14.48
N GLY A 192 5.62 2.51 15.31
CA GLY A 192 6.92 2.50 16.00
C GLY A 192 8.07 1.86 15.23
N SER A 193 7.88 1.43 13.98
CA SER A 193 8.91 0.69 13.23
C SER A 193 9.72 1.60 12.33
N ASP A 194 11.05 1.57 12.48
CA ASP A 194 11.98 2.23 11.56
C ASP A 194 11.93 1.67 10.12
N CYS A 195 11.33 0.48 9.94
CA CYS A 195 11.12 -0.14 8.63
C CYS A 195 9.81 0.32 7.96
N VAL A 196 8.95 1.07 8.66
CA VAL A 196 7.72 1.63 8.09
C VAL A 196 7.93 3.13 7.95
N CYS A 197 8.20 3.56 6.72
CA CYS A 197 8.27 4.97 6.39
C CYS A 197 6.84 5.44 6.06
N PRO A 198 6.28 6.41 6.82
CA PRO A 198 4.94 6.90 6.60
C PRO A 198 4.70 7.27 5.14
N HIS A 199 3.57 6.83 4.60
CA HIS A 199 3.12 7.05 3.21
C HIS A 199 3.98 6.39 2.12
N ARG A 200 5.27 6.14 2.36
CA ARG A 200 6.20 5.52 1.39
C ARG A 200 6.15 4.00 1.40
N THR A 201 5.94 3.37 2.56
CA THR A 201 5.85 1.91 2.65
C THR A 201 4.56 1.41 2.03
N VAL A 202 4.66 0.61 0.97
CA VAL A 202 3.49 0.05 0.26
C VAL A 202 3.25 -1.42 0.60
N CYS A 203 4.23 -2.11 1.19
CA CYS A 203 4.10 -3.48 1.67
C CYS A 203 5.02 -3.70 2.87
N TRP A 204 4.50 -4.32 3.92
CA TRP A 204 5.27 -4.64 5.13
C TRP A 204 4.90 -6.05 5.63
N THR A 205 5.85 -6.97 5.54
CA THR A 205 5.67 -8.39 5.83
C THR A 205 6.85 -8.91 6.65
N PRO A 206 6.80 -10.13 7.24
CA PRO A 206 7.98 -10.68 7.92
C PRO A 206 9.16 -10.93 6.98
N ALA A 207 8.88 -11.15 5.69
CA ALA A 207 9.93 -11.47 4.72
C ALA A 207 10.63 -10.21 4.20
N LEU A 208 9.90 -9.10 4.04
CA LEU A 208 10.39 -7.88 3.39
C LEU A 208 9.51 -6.66 3.67
N ALA A 209 10.09 -5.48 3.45
CA ALA A 209 9.37 -4.21 3.32
C ALA A 209 9.64 -3.59 1.93
N LEU A 210 8.60 -3.02 1.32
CA LEU A 210 8.70 -2.31 0.03
C LEU A 210 8.28 -0.86 0.20
N HIS A 211 9.04 0.03 -0.42
CA HIS A 211 8.77 1.46 -0.43
C HIS A 211 8.80 2.03 -1.84
N VAL A 212 7.91 2.99 -2.12
CA VAL A 212 7.94 3.81 -3.33
C VAL A 212 8.38 5.22 -2.94
N THR A 213 9.54 5.66 -3.41
CA THR A 213 10.15 6.93 -2.99
C THR A 213 11.04 7.55 -4.06
N GLY A 214 11.05 8.88 -4.14
CA GLY A 214 12.01 9.66 -4.91
C GLY A 214 13.39 9.80 -4.25
N ASP A 215 13.52 9.42 -2.96
CA ASP A 215 14.78 9.49 -2.20
C ASP A 215 15.12 8.13 -1.55
N PRO A 216 15.69 7.19 -2.33
CA PRO A 216 16.08 5.89 -1.80
C PRO A 216 17.25 5.96 -0.81
N GLY A 217 18.03 7.06 -0.78
CA GLY A 217 19.30 7.11 -0.06
C GLY A 217 20.25 5.99 -0.50
N ASP A 218 20.90 5.34 0.46
CA ASP A 218 21.82 4.21 0.22
C ASP A 218 21.13 2.84 0.10
N ARG A 219 19.79 2.80 0.14
CA ARG A 219 19.05 1.52 0.16
C ARG A 219 19.01 0.87 -1.24
N PRO A 220 19.00 -0.48 -1.33
CA PRO A 220 18.84 -1.20 -2.59
C PRO A 220 17.55 -0.78 -3.31
N ALA A 221 17.71 -0.10 -4.45
CA ALA A 221 16.59 0.52 -5.15
C ALA A 221 16.72 0.42 -6.68
N THR A 222 15.58 0.49 -7.37
CA THR A 222 15.54 0.56 -8.83
C THR A 222 14.38 1.43 -9.32
N ARG A 223 14.60 2.18 -10.41
CA ARG A 223 13.61 3.14 -10.93
C ARG A 223 12.36 2.44 -11.45
N LEU A 224 11.20 3.03 -11.17
CA LEU A 224 9.89 2.49 -11.58
C LEU A 224 9.70 2.48 -13.09
N GLY A 225 10.30 3.44 -13.79
CA GLY A 225 10.18 3.68 -15.22
C GLY A 225 9.85 5.14 -15.51
N GLY A 226 9.69 5.51 -16.79
CA GLY A 226 9.41 6.89 -17.19
C GLY A 226 7.94 7.32 -17.08
N PHE A 227 7.02 6.38 -16.82
CA PHE A 227 5.59 6.64 -16.72
C PHE A 227 4.88 5.49 -15.96
N PRO A 228 3.71 5.76 -15.34
CA PRO A 228 2.93 4.73 -14.67
C PRO A 228 2.53 3.61 -15.62
N ALA A 229 2.90 2.37 -15.26
CA ALA A 229 2.59 1.19 -16.05
C ALA A 229 2.59 -0.08 -15.18
N ARG A 230 1.93 -1.12 -15.71
CA ARG A 230 2.04 -2.51 -15.21
C ARG A 230 3.42 -3.10 -15.50
N SER A 231 4.42 -2.63 -14.74
CA SER A 231 5.84 -2.93 -14.89
C SER A 231 6.45 -3.68 -13.71
N PHE A 232 5.65 -4.14 -12.73
CA PHE A 232 6.17 -4.70 -11.48
C PHE A 232 7.25 -5.76 -11.71
N SER A 233 7.00 -6.75 -12.57
CA SER A 233 7.96 -7.81 -12.88
C SER A 233 9.30 -7.31 -13.43
N ASP A 234 9.28 -6.24 -14.24
CA ASP A 234 10.49 -5.62 -14.79
C ASP A 234 11.26 -4.89 -13.70
N VAL A 235 10.57 -4.08 -12.90
CA VAL A 235 11.14 -3.34 -11.76
C VAL A 235 11.74 -4.32 -10.76
N TRP A 236 10.99 -5.35 -10.35
CA TRP A 236 11.48 -6.42 -9.46
C TRP A 236 12.71 -7.12 -10.04
N GLY A 237 12.70 -7.40 -11.34
CA GLY A 237 13.81 -8.06 -12.03
C GLY A 237 15.10 -7.24 -12.07
N ARG A 238 15.00 -5.91 -11.92
CA ARG A 238 16.11 -4.94 -11.93
C ARG A 238 16.58 -4.52 -10.53
N LEU A 239 16.06 -5.12 -9.46
CA LEU A 239 16.59 -4.88 -8.12
C LEU A 239 18.07 -5.33 -8.05
N PRO A 240 18.96 -4.53 -7.42
CA PRO A 240 20.38 -4.85 -7.38
C PRO A 240 20.71 -6.03 -6.46
N GLU A 241 19.79 -6.37 -5.54
CA GLU A 241 19.92 -7.44 -4.55
C GLU A 241 18.63 -8.28 -4.50
N HIS A 242 18.71 -9.49 -3.95
CA HIS A 242 17.54 -10.32 -3.68
C HIS A 242 16.94 -9.94 -2.32
N PRO A 243 15.75 -9.32 -2.27
CA PRO A 243 15.17 -8.84 -1.00
C PRO A 243 14.59 -9.95 -0.12
N VAL A 244 14.64 -11.21 -0.58
CA VAL A 244 14.17 -12.40 0.14
C VAL A 244 15.24 -13.49 0.09
N GLU A 245 15.24 -14.37 1.09
CA GLU A 245 16.24 -15.44 1.30
C GLU A 245 16.14 -16.60 0.27
N VAL A 246 16.42 -16.32 -1.01
CA VAL A 246 16.30 -17.28 -2.12
C VAL A 246 17.30 -18.44 -2.05
N ASP A 247 18.42 -18.27 -1.36
CA ASP A 247 19.46 -19.30 -1.29
C ASP A 247 19.01 -20.48 -0.41
N SER A 248 18.39 -20.19 0.73
CA SER A 248 18.04 -21.18 1.74
C SER A 248 16.55 -21.57 1.73
N SER A 249 15.66 -20.75 1.17
CA SER A 249 14.21 -20.96 1.24
C SER A 249 13.58 -21.28 -0.11
N ARG A 250 13.01 -22.51 -0.25
CA ARG A 250 12.19 -22.89 -1.42
C ARG A 250 10.99 -21.96 -1.59
N ALA A 251 10.36 -21.60 -0.48
CA ALA A 251 9.29 -20.63 -0.41
C ALA A 251 9.69 -19.27 -1.00
N ALA A 252 10.85 -18.75 -0.62
CA ALA A 252 11.39 -17.49 -1.15
C ALA A 252 11.73 -17.59 -2.64
N ARG A 253 12.26 -18.73 -3.12
CA ARG A 253 12.50 -18.97 -4.56
C ARG A 253 11.22 -18.96 -5.37
N VAL A 254 10.16 -19.60 -4.88
CA VAL A 254 8.85 -19.60 -5.55
C VAL A 254 8.28 -18.18 -5.58
N LEU A 255 8.35 -17.44 -4.46
CA LEU A 255 7.93 -16.05 -4.39
C LEU A 255 8.66 -15.20 -5.44
N ASP A 256 9.99 -15.20 -5.46
CA ASP A 256 10.79 -14.43 -6.42
C ASP A 256 10.46 -14.81 -7.88
N ALA A 257 10.35 -16.11 -8.17
CA ALA A 257 10.05 -16.58 -9.52
C ALA A 257 8.66 -16.14 -10.03
N GLN A 258 7.65 -16.08 -9.16
CA GLN A 258 6.32 -15.59 -9.53
C GLN A 258 6.29 -14.06 -9.67
N LEU A 259 6.98 -13.33 -8.80
CA LEU A 259 7.07 -11.86 -8.88
C LEU A 259 7.71 -11.39 -10.19
N ARG A 260 8.65 -12.15 -10.74
CA ARG A 260 9.22 -11.92 -12.09
C ARG A 260 8.24 -12.12 -13.26
N ARG A 261 6.99 -12.50 -13.00
CA ARG A 261 5.93 -12.71 -14.01
C ARG A 261 4.73 -11.79 -13.83
N ILE A 262 4.48 -11.32 -12.61
CA ILE A 262 3.33 -10.48 -12.30
C ILE A 262 3.63 -9.04 -12.71
N ARG A 263 2.84 -8.50 -13.64
CA ARG A 263 3.00 -7.13 -14.16
C ARG A 263 2.27 -6.08 -13.33
N SER A 264 1.11 -6.44 -12.80
CA SER A 264 0.26 -5.55 -11.98
C SER A 264 0.89 -5.36 -10.60
N TRP A 265 1.05 -4.10 -10.20
CA TRP A 265 1.62 -3.75 -8.91
C TRP A 265 0.75 -4.23 -7.75
N SER A 266 -0.53 -3.85 -7.71
CA SER A 266 -1.46 -4.27 -6.64
C SER A 266 -1.54 -5.80 -6.51
N THR A 267 -1.60 -6.53 -7.63
CA THR A 267 -1.59 -8.01 -7.61
C THR A 267 -0.29 -8.58 -7.07
N ALA A 268 0.87 -8.02 -7.42
CA ALA A 268 2.15 -8.51 -6.93
C ALA A 268 2.33 -8.26 -5.43
N LEU A 269 1.94 -7.08 -4.95
CA LEU A 269 1.98 -6.73 -3.52
C LEU A 269 1.03 -7.63 -2.72
N GLN A 270 -0.17 -7.91 -3.27
CA GLN A 270 -1.10 -8.86 -2.65
C GLN A 270 -0.57 -10.29 -2.65
N PHE A 271 0.11 -10.72 -3.71
CA PHE A 271 0.74 -12.03 -3.75
C PHE A 271 1.83 -12.17 -2.69
N ILE A 272 2.65 -11.13 -2.46
CA ILE A 272 3.64 -11.12 -1.36
C ILE A 272 2.93 -11.32 -0.01
N GLU A 273 1.85 -10.58 0.25
CA GLU A 273 1.12 -10.67 1.50
C GLU A 273 0.45 -12.04 1.71
N ASP A 274 -0.20 -12.59 0.68
CA ASP A 274 -0.84 -13.91 0.72
C ASP A 274 0.17 -15.02 0.98
N VAL A 275 1.30 -14.98 0.29
CA VAL A 275 2.36 -15.97 0.41
C VAL A 275 3.01 -15.90 1.80
N THR A 276 3.29 -14.69 2.29
CA THR A 276 3.91 -14.52 3.62
C THR A 276 2.95 -14.80 4.78
N ARG A 277 1.64 -14.59 4.62
CA ARG A 277 0.61 -15.09 5.56
C ARG A 277 0.47 -16.60 5.50
N GLY A 278 0.40 -17.16 4.29
CA GLY A 278 0.32 -18.60 4.06
C GLY A 278 1.51 -19.35 4.64
N PHE A 279 2.72 -18.84 4.52
CA PHE A 279 3.90 -19.44 5.16
C PHE A 279 3.92 -19.31 6.69
N GLY A 280 3.15 -18.39 7.27
CA GLY A 280 2.93 -18.30 8.72
C GLY A 280 1.83 -19.26 9.24
N ALA A 281 0.88 -19.64 8.39
CA ALA A 281 -0.22 -20.56 8.71
C ALA A 281 0.07 -22.02 8.30
N VAL A 282 0.92 -22.22 7.28
CA VAL A 282 1.23 -23.52 6.69
C VAL A 282 2.65 -23.92 7.07
N SER A 283 2.76 -24.52 8.25
CA SER A 283 3.85 -25.44 8.61
C SER A 283 3.89 -26.71 7.73
N GLU A 284 3.02 -26.84 6.72
CA GLU A 284 2.88 -28.00 5.83
C GLU A 284 3.37 -27.76 4.39
N TRP A 285 4.58 -27.19 4.23
CA TRP A 285 5.39 -27.46 3.03
C TRP A 285 6.66 -28.26 3.37
N GLY A 286 6.71 -28.82 4.58
CA GLY A 286 7.76 -29.70 5.08
C GLY A 286 7.64 -31.18 4.69
N ASP A 287 6.52 -31.62 4.09
CA ASP A 287 6.27 -33.04 3.77
C ASP A 287 6.25 -33.33 2.24
N LEU A 288 7.13 -32.68 1.49
CA LEU A 288 7.50 -33.14 0.14
C LEU A 288 8.98 -33.54 0.05
N ASP A 289 9.57 -33.95 1.17
CA ASP A 289 10.77 -34.78 1.21
C ASP A 289 10.36 -36.23 1.56
N ALA A 290 9.84 -36.94 0.56
CA ALA A 290 9.87 -38.39 0.43
C ALA A 290 9.85 -38.78 -1.06
#